data_AF-A0A7S3NQD6-F1
#
_entry.id   AF-A0A7S3NQD6-F1
#
_cell.length_a   1.000
_cell.length_b   1.000
_cell.length_c   1.000
_cell.angle_alpha   90.00
_cell.angle_beta   90.00
_cell.angle_gamma   90.00
#
_symmetry.space_group_name_H-M   'P 1'
#
loop_
_entity.id
_entity.type
_entity.pdbx_description
1 polymer ?
#
loop_
_entity_poly.entity_id
_entity_poly.type
_entity_poly.pdbx_seq_one_letter_code
_entity_poly.pdbx_strand_id
1 'polypeptide(L)'
;VDLFAIGIITFLIYSKHPPFLKAANNDQYYRLLIGNRQDLFWAFHSKSKEEGYYSESLRDLLQWLFAFNPMERPSISEIMSHEWFNGPVPTHDEVKEIIELKKAAVLKENYQPDSEVPFSGSDPSTVGSTTWRSFGADENSTRKAAIYVPELKRFTQFFSTSEADILLGTFVLFAEKNGNEVKIDNDQYSATMKIAKEEEDEDPEMEMEIRVNVLQVDEKAPKYC
;
A
#
# COMPACT_ATOMS: atom_id res chain seq x y z
N VAL A 1 14.58 -7.12 -13.60
CA VAL A 1 13.33 -7.70 -13.02
C VAL A 1 12.27 -6.63 -12.88
N ASP A 2 12.65 -5.39 -12.55
CA ASP A 2 11.77 -4.26 -12.24
C ASP A 2 10.85 -3.84 -13.39
N LEU A 3 11.35 -3.84 -14.63
CA LEU A 3 10.54 -3.51 -15.81
C LEU A 3 9.31 -4.40 -16.00
N PHE A 4 9.46 -5.69 -15.66
CA PHE A 4 8.34 -6.62 -15.71
C PHE A 4 7.30 -6.28 -14.65
N ALA A 5 7.73 -5.97 -13.42
CA ALA A 5 6.83 -5.55 -12.35
C ALA A 5 6.10 -4.25 -12.68
N ILE A 6 6.77 -3.29 -13.32
CA ILE A 6 6.15 -2.05 -13.82
C ILE A 6 5.03 -2.38 -14.81
N GLY A 7 5.25 -3.31 -15.75
CA GLY A 7 4.19 -3.76 -16.66
C GLY A 7 2.96 -4.30 -15.92
N ILE A 8 3.15 -5.07 -14.85
CA ILE A 8 2.05 -5.61 -14.03
C ILE A 8 1.29 -4.49 -13.34
N ILE A 9 2.01 -3.53 -12.75
CA ILE A 9 1.42 -2.39 -12.05
C ILE A 9 0.63 -1.52 -13.04
N THR A 10 1.19 -1.23 -14.21
CA THR A 10 0.51 -0.47 -15.27
C THR A 10 -0.78 -1.15 -15.70
N PHE A 11 -0.74 -2.46 -15.94
CA PHE A 11 -1.94 -3.23 -16.27
C PHE A 11 -2.96 -3.22 -15.13
N LEU A 12 -2.51 -3.35 -13.88
CA LEU A 12 -3.39 -3.36 -12.72
C LEU A 12 -4.14 -2.03 -12.55
N ILE A 13 -3.42 -0.92 -12.66
CA ILE A 13 -4.00 0.44 -12.55
C ILE A 13 -5.02 0.68 -13.68
N TYR A 14 -4.70 0.21 -14.89
CA TYR A 14 -5.55 0.42 -16.06
C TYR A 14 -6.78 -0.49 -16.08
N SER A 15 -6.60 -1.78 -15.83
CA SER A 15 -7.65 -2.80 -16.01
C SER A 15 -8.46 -3.07 -14.75
N LYS A 16 -7.94 -2.68 -13.58
CA LYS A 16 -8.47 -2.93 -12.23
C LYS A 16 -8.44 -4.42 -11.81
N HIS A 17 -7.63 -5.22 -12.48
CA HIS A 17 -7.37 -6.63 -12.15
C HIS A 17 -5.96 -7.01 -12.62
N PRO A 18 -5.30 -8.00 -12.01
CA PRO A 18 -3.99 -8.45 -12.47
C PRO A 18 -4.09 -9.16 -13.83
N PRO A 19 -3.01 -9.14 -14.66
CA PRO A 19 -2.99 -9.82 -15.96
C PRO A 19 -2.89 -11.35 -15.86
N PHE A 20 -2.38 -11.85 -14.73
CA PHE A 20 -2.27 -13.26 -14.38
C PHE A 20 -2.02 -13.40 -12.87
N LEU A 21 -2.24 -14.58 -12.31
CA LEU A 21 -2.04 -14.83 -10.88
C LEU A 21 -0.58 -15.05 -10.54
N LYS A 22 0.15 -15.74 -11.43
CA LYS A 22 1.58 -16.00 -11.27
C LYS A 22 2.30 -15.97 -12.61
N ALA A 23 3.47 -15.35 -12.67
CA ALA A 23 4.37 -15.41 -13.83
C ALA A 23 5.07 -16.78 -13.89
N ALA A 24 4.28 -17.84 -14.07
CA ALA A 24 4.75 -19.22 -14.14
C ALA A 24 4.21 -19.89 -15.41
N ASN A 25 4.95 -20.86 -15.94
CA ASN A 25 4.59 -21.56 -17.17
C ASN A 25 3.26 -22.34 -17.08
N ASN A 26 2.77 -22.59 -15.85
CA ASN A 26 1.50 -23.26 -15.60
C ASN A 26 0.29 -22.30 -15.53
N ASP A 27 0.52 -20.99 -15.46
CA ASP A 27 -0.56 -20.01 -15.40
C ASP A 27 -1.25 -19.92 -16.76
N GLN A 28 -2.58 -20.00 -16.75
CA GLN A 28 -3.39 -20.06 -17.95
C GLN A 28 -3.15 -18.87 -18.88
N TYR A 29 -2.98 -17.68 -18.33
CA TYR A 29 -2.82 -16.44 -19.09
C TYR A 29 -1.36 -16.18 -19.42
N TYR A 30 -0.44 -16.42 -18.48
CA TYR A 30 0.99 -16.19 -18.74
C TYR A 30 1.55 -17.16 -19.79
N ARG A 31 1.04 -18.40 -19.84
CA ARG A 31 1.40 -19.36 -20.90
C ARG A 31 1.04 -18.87 -22.30
N LEU A 32 -0.02 -18.06 -22.45
CA LEU A 32 -0.36 -17.46 -23.75
C LEU A 32 0.71 -16.46 -24.19
N LEU A 33 1.26 -15.69 -23.26
CA LEU A 33 2.36 -14.75 -23.54
C LEU A 33 3.63 -15.51 -23.92
N ILE A 34 3.97 -16.58 -23.21
CA ILE A 34 5.12 -17.46 -23.53
C ILE A 34 4.96 -18.12 -24.90
N GLY A 35 3.74 -18.59 -25.22
CA GLY A 35 3.43 -19.25 -26.49
C GLY A 35 3.24 -18.30 -27.67
N ASN A 36 3.57 -17.01 -27.52
CA ASN A 36 3.34 -15.96 -28.51
C ASN A 36 1.87 -15.86 -28.99
N ARG A 37 0.92 -16.20 -28.12
CA ARG A 37 -0.54 -16.15 -28.33
C ARG A 37 -1.15 -14.92 -27.67
N GLN A 38 -0.59 -13.77 -28.01
CA GLN A 38 -0.99 -12.48 -27.45
C GLN A 38 -2.40 -12.07 -27.92
N ASP A 39 -2.80 -12.51 -29.11
CA ASP A 39 -4.16 -12.44 -29.66
C ASP A 39 -5.20 -12.97 -28.66
N LEU A 40 -4.98 -14.18 -28.15
CA LEU A 40 -5.87 -14.81 -27.18
C LEU A 40 -5.81 -14.09 -25.83
N PHE A 41 -4.62 -13.70 -25.39
CA PHE A 41 -4.44 -12.95 -24.14
C PHE A 41 -5.32 -11.69 -24.12
N TRP A 42 -5.30 -10.89 -25.18
CA TRP A 42 -6.12 -9.68 -25.27
C TRP A 42 -7.60 -9.99 -25.48
N ALA A 43 -7.94 -11.05 -26.21
CA ALA A 43 -9.33 -11.47 -26.37
C ALA A 43 -9.97 -11.83 -25.01
N PHE A 44 -9.25 -12.51 -24.13
CA PHE A 44 -9.74 -12.82 -22.78
C PHE A 44 -9.93 -11.57 -21.93
N HIS A 45 -8.95 -10.66 -21.92
CA HIS A 45 -8.99 -9.45 -21.09
C HIS A 45 -9.95 -8.37 -21.62
N SER A 46 -10.31 -8.42 -22.91
CA SER A 46 -11.23 -7.47 -23.53
C SER A 46 -12.68 -7.95 -23.50
N LYS A 47 -12.95 -9.23 -23.17
CA LYS A 47 -14.30 -9.81 -23.22
C LYS A 47 -15.35 -9.08 -22.36
N SER A 48 -14.92 -8.50 -21.24
CA SER A 48 -15.78 -7.79 -20.29
C SER A 48 -15.64 -6.27 -20.39
N LYS A 49 -15.00 -5.77 -21.45
CA LYS A 49 -14.67 -4.35 -21.63
C LYS A 49 -15.25 -3.87 -22.95
N GLU A 50 -15.38 -2.55 -23.07
CA GLU A 50 -15.84 -1.91 -24.31
C GLU A 50 -14.81 -2.10 -25.44
N GLU A 51 -15.28 -2.03 -26.69
CA GLU A 51 -14.36 -2.03 -27.83
C GLU A 51 -13.41 -0.84 -27.75
N GLY A 52 -12.14 -1.09 -28.01
CA GLY A 52 -11.11 -0.05 -27.86
C GLY A 52 -10.70 0.26 -26.42
N TYR A 53 -11.22 -0.45 -25.40
CA TYR A 53 -10.81 -0.25 -24.01
C TYR A 53 -9.30 -0.30 -23.82
N TYR A 54 -8.59 -1.17 -24.56
CA TYR A 54 -7.13 -1.17 -24.62
C TYR A 54 -6.70 -0.60 -25.96
N SER A 55 -6.00 0.54 -25.97
CA SER A 55 -5.40 1.07 -27.19
C SER A 55 -4.32 0.13 -27.73
N GLU A 56 -4.07 0.16 -29.04
CA GLU A 56 -3.06 -0.70 -29.67
C GLU A 56 -1.66 -0.39 -29.12
N SER A 57 -1.33 0.88 -28.93
CA SER A 57 -0.07 1.33 -28.34
C SER A 57 0.13 0.85 -26.89
N LEU A 58 -0.93 0.78 -26.08
CA LEU A 58 -0.85 0.23 -24.72
C LEU A 58 -0.55 -1.28 -24.76
N ARG A 59 -1.21 -2.00 -25.68
CA ARG A 59 -1.03 -3.45 -25.81
C ARG A 59 0.41 -3.79 -26.22
N ASP A 60 0.97 -3.04 -27.16
CA ASP A 60 2.35 -3.24 -27.64
C ASP A 60 3.37 -3.02 -26.52
N LEU A 61 3.26 -1.89 -25.79
CA LEU A 61 4.14 -1.61 -24.65
C LEU A 61 4.09 -2.72 -23.59
N LEU A 62 2.88 -3.16 -23.24
CA LEU A 62 2.70 -4.20 -22.23
C LEU A 62 3.20 -5.57 -22.71
N GLN A 63 3.07 -5.88 -24.00
CA GLN A 63 3.66 -7.10 -24.58
C GLN A 63 5.18 -7.10 -24.45
N TRP A 64 5.85 -5.98 -24.72
CA TRP A 64 7.30 -5.84 -24.55
C TRP A 64 7.71 -6.03 -23.09
N LEU A 65 6.96 -5.41 -22.15
CA LEU A 65 7.24 -5.51 -20.72
C LEU A 65 6.99 -6.93 -20.15
N PHE A 66 6.04 -7.67 -20.72
CA PHE A 66 5.69 -9.03 -20.29
C PHE A 66 6.54 -10.13 -20.92
N ALA A 67 7.58 -9.79 -21.70
CA ALA A 67 8.46 -10.77 -22.32
C ALA A 67 9.02 -11.76 -21.27
N PHE A 68 8.89 -13.05 -21.57
CA PHE A 68 9.32 -14.14 -20.70
C PHE A 68 10.83 -14.07 -20.46
N ASN A 69 11.59 -13.96 -21.54
CA ASN A 69 13.02 -13.80 -21.51
C ASN A 69 13.40 -12.38 -21.04
N PRO A 70 14.17 -12.22 -19.95
CA PRO A 70 14.61 -10.91 -19.50
C PRO A 70 15.44 -10.13 -20.53
N MET A 71 16.13 -10.83 -21.45
CA MET A 71 16.96 -10.20 -22.48
C MET A 71 16.14 -9.62 -23.64
N GLU A 72 14.90 -10.08 -23.82
CA GLU A 72 13.97 -9.56 -24.84
C GLU A 72 13.17 -8.36 -24.32
N ARG A 73 13.28 -8.03 -23.03
CA ARG A 73 12.61 -6.87 -22.45
C ARG A 73 13.32 -5.60 -22.88
N PRO A 74 12.57 -4.53 -23.19
CA PRO A 74 13.16 -3.26 -23.56
C PRO A 74 13.94 -2.66 -22.40
N SER A 75 14.90 -1.83 -22.71
CA SER A 75 15.55 -0.91 -21.79
C SER A 75 14.64 0.27 -21.46
N ILE A 76 14.97 1.03 -20.41
CA ILE A 76 14.19 2.22 -20.02
C ILE A 76 14.17 3.26 -21.15
N SER A 77 15.29 3.41 -21.87
CA SER A 77 15.41 4.37 -22.97
C SER A 77 14.49 4.03 -24.14
N GLU A 78 14.32 2.74 -24.44
CA GLU A 78 13.37 2.27 -25.45
C GLU A 78 11.92 2.53 -25.01
N ILE A 79 11.60 2.31 -23.73
CA ILE A 79 10.27 2.65 -23.17
C ILE A 79 9.98 4.14 -23.28
N MET A 80 10.96 5.01 -22.99
CA MET A 80 10.79 6.47 -23.11
C MET A 80 10.55 6.91 -24.55
N SER A 81 11.02 6.16 -25.55
CA SER A 81 10.74 6.42 -26.96
C SER A 81 9.39 5.85 -27.44
N HIS A 82 8.72 5.04 -26.62
CA HIS A 82 7.49 4.36 -27.01
C HIS A 82 6.33 5.34 -27.16
N GLU A 83 5.47 5.13 -28.16
CA GLU A 83 4.33 6.00 -28.48
C GLU A 83 3.41 6.20 -27.27
N TRP A 84 3.07 5.10 -26.59
CA TRP A 84 2.22 5.14 -25.39
C TRP A 84 2.82 6.00 -24.26
N PHE A 85 4.14 5.98 -24.08
CA PHE A 85 4.81 6.77 -23.03
C PHE A 85 4.75 8.27 -23.35
N ASN A 86 4.86 8.63 -24.63
CA ASN A 86 4.76 10.00 -25.11
C ASN A 86 3.32 10.40 -25.46
N GLY A 87 2.33 9.64 -25.01
CA GLY A 87 0.93 9.92 -25.21
C GLY A 87 0.44 11.15 -24.43
N PRO A 88 -0.83 11.54 -24.60
CA PRO A 88 -1.40 12.65 -23.86
C PRO A 88 -1.43 12.35 -22.35
N VAL A 89 -0.86 13.26 -21.57
CA VAL A 89 -0.85 13.19 -20.10
C VAL A 89 -1.76 14.29 -19.57
N PRO A 90 -2.69 13.95 -18.65
CA PRO A 90 -3.55 14.96 -18.04
C PRO A 90 -2.71 15.93 -17.21
N THR A 91 -3.11 17.19 -17.20
CA THR A 91 -2.53 18.21 -16.36
C THR A 91 -2.84 17.96 -14.89
N HIS A 92 -2.03 18.53 -14.00
CA HIS A 92 -2.21 18.34 -12.56
C HIS A 92 -3.60 18.78 -12.07
N ASP A 93 -4.14 19.85 -12.63
CA ASP A 93 -5.46 20.37 -12.24
C ASP A 93 -6.59 19.43 -12.71
N GLU A 94 -6.51 18.89 -13.93
CA GLU A 94 -7.44 17.87 -14.41
C GLU A 94 -7.41 16.61 -13.54
N VAL A 95 -6.22 16.18 -13.11
CA VAL A 95 -6.07 15.02 -12.22
C VAL A 95 -6.73 15.27 -10.86
N LYS A 96 -6.57 16.47 -10.29
CA LYS A 96 -7.23 16.86 -9.03
C LYS A 96 -8.74 16.77 -9.16
N GLU A 97 -9.31 17.36 -10.20
CA GLU A 97 -10.76 17.33 -10.46
C GLU A 97 -11.27 15.89 -10.61
N ILE A 98 -10.56 15.04 -11.37
CA ILE A 98 -10.92 13.63 -11.55
C ILE A 98 -10.93 12.89 -10.19
N ILE A 99 -9.94 13.14 -9.34
CA ILE A 99 -9.82 12.49 -8.04
C ILE A 99 -10.93 12.96 -7.10
N GLU A 100 -11.22 14.26 -7.05
CA GLU A 100 -12.30 14.82 -6.22
C GLU A 100 -13.67 14.28 -6.62
N LEU A 101 -13.96 14.22 -7.92
CA LEU A 101 -15.19 13.65 -8.45
C LEU A 101 -15.32 12.17 -8.07
N LYS A 102 -14.25 11.40 -8.23
CA LYS A 102 -14.23 9.97 -7.84
C LYS A 102 -14.39 9.79 -6.33
N LYS A 103 -13.75 10.63 -5.52
CA LYS A 103 -13.88 10.63 -4.06
C LYS A 103 -15.33 10.88 -3.63
N ALA A 104 -16.00 11.86 -4.24
CA ALA A 104 -17.40 12.16 -3.95
C ALA A 104 -18.34 11.00 -4.32
N ALA A 105 -18.11 10.33 -5.46
CA ALA A 105 -18.88 9.16 -5.87
C ALA A 105 -18.74 7.99 -4.88
N VAL A 106 -17.51 7.69 -4.46
CA VAL A 106 -17.21 6.64 -3.48
C VAL A 106 -17.84 6.95 -2.11
N LEU A 107 -17.80 8.20 -1.67
CA LEU A 107 -18.44 8.60 -0.41
C LEU A 107 -19.96 8.42 -0.45
N LYS A 108 -20.59 8.66 -1.60
CA LYS A 108 -22.03 8.46 -1.79
C LYS A 108 -22.41 6.97 -1.84
N GLU A 109 -21.58 6.13 -2.46
CA GLU A 109 -21.81 4.67 -2.52
C GLU A 109 -21.55 3.99 -1.18
N ASN A 110 -20.52 4.43 -0.45
CA ASN A 110 -20.21 3.95 0.90
C ASN A 110 -21.04 4.63 1.99
N TYR A 111 -22.01 5.48 1.62
CA TYR A 111 -22.93 6.08 2.57
C TYR A 111 -23.89 5.00 3.10
N GLN A 112 -23.53 4.39 4.22
CA GLN A 112 -24.46 3.65 5.06
C GLN A 112 -25.10 4.66 6.01
N PRO A 113 -26.42 4.86 5.99
CA PRO A 113 -27.06 5.63 7.05
C PRO A 113 -26.82 4.86 8.36
N ASP A 114 -26.28 5.55 9.39
CA ASP A 114 -25.98 4.97 10.71
C ASP A 114 -27.16 4.21 11.35
N SER A 115 -28.38 4.41 10.83
CA SER A 115 -29.61 3.73 11.25
C SER A 115 -29.77 2.28 10.77
N GLU A 116 -28.98 1.82 9.80
CA GLU A 116 -29.10 0.46 9.23
C GLU A 116 -27.94 -0.48 9.56
N VAL A 117 -27.02 -0.10 10.45
CA VAL A 117 -26.12 -1.10 11.03
C VAL A 117 -27.01 -2.00 11.89
N PRO A 118 -27.33 -3.24 11.47
CA PRO A 118 -28.08 -4.11 12.35
C PRO A 118 -27.13 -4.33 13.53
N PHE A 119 -27.52 -3.89 14.72
CA PHE A 119 -26.98 -4.44 15.95
C PHE A 119 -27.47 -5.90 16.05
N SER A 120 -27.13 -6.73 15.06
CA SER A 120 -27.06 -8.16 15.28
C SER A 120 -25.71 -8.36 15.93
N GLY A 121 -25.70 -8.81 17.17
CA GLY A 121 -24.53 -9.45 17.76
C GLY A 121 -24.23 -10.74 17.01
N SER A 122 -23.83 -10.63 15.75
CA SER A 122 -23.37 -11.74 14.93
C SER A 122 -21.98 -12.08 15.44
N ASP A 123 -21.91 -13.23 16.09
CA ASP A 123 -20.68 -13.86 16.53
C ASP A 123 -19.68 -13.88 15.35
N PRO A 124 -18.49 -13.26 15.49
CA PRO A 124 -17.51 -13.20 14.41
C PRO A 124 -16.99 -14.57 13.97
N SER A 125 -17.36 -15.66 14.67
CA SER A 125 -17.08 -17.04 14.25
C SER A 125 -17.96 -17.58 13.13
N THR A 126 -19.10 -16.95 12.79
CA THR A 126 -20.05 -17.48 11.79
C THR A 126 -19.93 -16.87 10.40
N VAL A 127 -19.18 -15.78 10.24
CA VAL A 127 -18.97 -15.17 8.91
C VAL A 127 -17.85 -15.92 8.20
N GLY A 128 -18.25 -16.92 7.42
CA GLY A 128 -17.37 -17.63 6.50
C GLY A 128 -16.73 -16.66 5.51
N SER A 129 -15.54 -16.18 5.85
CA SER A 129 -14.65 -15.41 4.99
C SER A 129 -14.32 -16.27 3.77
N THR A 130 -15.07 -16.07 2.69
CA THR A 130 -14.65 -16.49 1.35
C THR A 130 -13.59 -15.49 0.87
N THR A 131 -12.45 -15.50 1.54
CA THR A 131 -11.24 -14.86 1.06
C THR A 131 -10.36 -15.99 0.53
N TRP A 132 -10.01 -15.94 -0.76
CA TRP A 132 -9.13 -16.91 -1.40
C TRP A 132 -7.76 -16.90 -0.70
N ARG A 133 -7.54 -17.82 0.23
CA ARG A 133 -6.20 -18.10 0.78
C ARG A 133 -5.50 -19.07 -0.15
N SER A 134 -4.26 -18.74 -0.47
CA SER A 134 -3.35 -19.65 -1.20
C SER A 134 -3.33 -21.03 -0.54
N PHE A 135 -3.37 -22.08 -1.36
CA PHE A 135 -3.21 -23.47 -0.95
C PHE A 135 -1.97 -23.62 -0.05
N GLY A 136 -2.14 -24.11 1.18
CA GLY A 136 -1.04 -24.50 2.08
C GLY A 136 -1.00 -23.86 3.47
N ALA A 137 -2.14 -23.49 4.07
CA ALA A 137 -2.17 -23.10 5.48
C ALA A 137 -2.61 -24.29 6.35
N ASP A 138 -1.75 -24.70 7.28
CA ASP A 138 -2.03 -25.70 8.32
C ASP A 138 -3.40 -25.45 8.99
N GLU A 139 -4.20 -26.52 9.09
CA GLU A 139 -5.60 -26.50 9.57
C GLU A 139 -5.77 -26.11 11.05
N ASN A 140 -4.70 -25.80 11.80
CA ASN A 140 -4.78 -25.67 13.26
C ASN A 140 -4.40 -24.31 13.86
N SER A 141 -4.28 -23.26 13.03
CA SER A 141 -4.10 -21.88 13.55
C SER A 141 -5.43 -21.14 13.59
N THR A 142 -6.23 -21.36 14.65
CA THR A 142 -7.33 -20.43 14.98
C THR A 142 -6.71 -19.12 15.43
N ARG A 143 -6.50 -18.19 14.49
CA ARG A 143 -6.16 -16.80 14.84
C ARG A 143 -7.38 -16.20 15.52
N LYS A 144 -7.36 -16.10 16.85
CA LYS A 144 -8.34 -15.29 17.58
C LYS A 144 -8.15 -13.86 17.10
N ALA A 145 -9.17 -13.29 16.44
CA ALA A 145 -9.17 -11.88 16.10
C ALA A 145 -9.04 -11.10 17.42
N ALA A 146 -8.02 -10.24 17.52
CA ALA A 146 -7.93 -9.32 18.63
C ALA A 146 -9.18 -8.43 18.62
N ILE A 147 -9.74 -8.16 19.80
CA ILE A 147 -10.89 -7.27 19.94
C ILE A 147 -10.49 -5.92 19.33
N TYR A 148 -11.28 -5.46 18.36
CA TYR A 148 -11.06 -4.15 17.75
C TYR A 148 -11.16 -3.07 18.83
N VAL A 149 -10.04 -2.40 19.10
CA VAL A 149 -9.99 -1.25 20.00
C VAL A 149 -10.18 -0.02 19.12
N PRO A 150 -11.31 0.70 19.20
CA PRO A 150 -11.63 1.84 18.35
C PRO A 150 -10.69 3.04 18.57
N GLU A 151 -9.95 3.04 19.67
CA GLU A 151 -8.88 4.01 19.90
C GLU A 151 -7.66 3.62 19.07
N LEU A 152 -7.57 4.14 17.83
CA LEU A 152 -6.27 4.28 17.19
C LEU A 152 -5.39 5.06 18.17
N LYS A 153 -4.39 4.38 18.73
CA LYS A 153 -3.33 5.03 19.50
C LYS A 153 -2.82 6.20 18.67
N ARG A 154 -3.06 7.43 19.12
CA ARG A 154 -2.67 8.68 18.43
C ARG A 154 -1.15 8.91 18.40
N PHE A 155 -0.37 7.84 18.58
CA PHE A 155 1.06 7.89 18.69
C PHE A 155 1.66 6.69 17.95
N THR A 156 2.72 6.96 17.21
CA THR A 156 3.50 5.94 16.53
C THR A 156 4.52 5.37 17.49
N GLN A 157 4.52 4.05 17.69
CA GLN A 157 5.52 3.36 18.50
C GLN A 157 6.63 2.79 17.63
N PHE A 158 7.88 2.97 18.06
CA PHE A 158 9.06 2.36 17.45
C PHE A 158 9.77 1.50 18.48
N PHE A 159 10.36 0.39 18.03
CA PHE A 159 11.18 -0.49 18.86
C PHE A 159 12.63 -0.39 18.40
N SER A 160 13.55 -0.27 19.37
CA SER A 160 14.98 -0.22 19.13
C SER A 160 15.70 -1.20 20.05
N THR A 161 16.86 -1.67 19.60
CA THR A 161 17.79 -2.48 20.41
C THR A 161 18.86 -1.64 21.11
N SER A 162 18.92 -0.34 20.82
CA SER A 162 19.86 0.60 21.44
C SER A 162 19.50 0.89 22.90
N GLU A 163 20.52 1.19 23.70
CA GLU A 163 20.35 1.62 25.10
C GLU A 163 19.58 2.95 25.20
N ALA A 164 18.83 3.12 26.29
CA ALA A 164 17.97 4.28 26.52
C ALA A 164 18.76 5.60 26.53
N ASP A 165 19.95 5.61 27.14
CA ASP A 165 20.82 6.78 27.23
C ASP A 165 21.26 7.27 25.83
N ILE A 166 21.55 6.33 24.93
CA ILE A 166 21.95 6.63 23.55
C ILE A 166 20.76 7.23 22.79
N LEU A 167 19.58 6.64 22.92
CA LEU A 167 18.37 7.13 22.26
C LEU A 167 18.00 8.53 22.75
N LEU A 168 18.01 8.75 24.07
CA LEU A 168 17.73 10.05 24.68
C LEU A 168 18.77 11.09 24.25
N GLY A 169 20.06 10.75 24.25
CA GLY A 169 21.13 11.63 23.81
C GLY A 169 20.99 12.03 22.34
N THR A 170 20.68 11.08 21.44
CA THR A 170 20.45 11.39 20.02
C THR A 170 19.22 12.27 19.81
N PHE A 171 18.18 12.08 20.62
CA PHE A 171 16.97 12.90 20.59
C PHE A 171 17.24 14.35 21.02
N VAL A 172 18.00 14.55 22.09
CA VAL A 172 18.41 15.90 22.54
C VAL A 172 19.25 16.60 21.47
N LEU A 173 20.24 15.91 20.90
CA LEU A 173 21.05 16.46 19.80
C LEU A 173 20.20 16.85 18.58
N PHE A 174 19.18 16.06 18.25
CA PHE A 174 18.25 16.37 17.17
C PHE A 174 17.42 17.63 17.46
N ALA A 175 16.92 17.77 18.69
CA ALA A 175 16.12 18.92 19.09
C ALA A 175 16.94 20.22 19.13
N GLU A 176 18.16 20.18 19.68
CA GLU A 176 19.08 21.32 19.67
C GLU A 176 19.39 21.79 18.25
N LYS A 177 19.62 20.85 17.32
CA LYS A 177 19.89 21.14 15.92
C LYS A 177 18.72 21.87 15.22
N ASN A 178 17.50 21.59 15.66
CA ASN A 178 16.29 22.19 15.08
C ASN A 178 15.79 23.41 15.89
N GLY A 179 16.52 23.85 16.91
CA GLY A 179 16.14 25.02 17.72
C GLY A 179 14.96 24.81 18.65
N ASN A 180 14.59 23.56 18.96
CA ASN A 180 13.44 23.24 19.80
C ASN A 180 13.85 23.01 21.26
N GLU A 181 13.05 23.54 22.21
CA GLU A 181 13.23 23.27 23.63
C GLU A 181 12.77 21.85 24.00
N VAL A 182 13.63 21.10 24.71
CA VAL A 182 13.33 19.76 25.22
C VAL A 182 13.14 19.81 26.73
N LYS A 183 12.06 19.18 27.21
CA LYS A 183 11.86 18.91 28.65
C LYS A 183 12.18 17.45 28.91
N ILE A 184 13.18 17.20 29.76
CA ILE A 184 13.61 15.86 30.16
C ILE A 184 13.07 15.58 31.56
N ASP A 185 12.36 14.46 31.73
CA ASP A 185 11.97 13.93 33.03
C ASP A 185 12.93 12.79 33.41
N ASN A 186 13.71 13.01 34.48
CA ASN A 186 14.79 12.11 34.90
C ASN A 186 14.27 10.77 35.47
N ASP A 187 13.01 10.70 35.91
CA ASP A 187 12.48 9.52 36.58
C ASP A 187 11.89 8.47 35.61
N GLN A 188 11.72 8.77 34.31
CA GLN A 188 11.02 7.89 33.36
C GLN A 188 11.65 7.74 31.95
N TYR A 189 12.90 8.19 31.73
CA TYR A 189 13.51 8.22 30.39
C TYR A 189 12.62 8.92 29.33
N SER A 190 11.79 9.87 29.77
CA SER A 190 10.83 10.57 28.93
C SER A 190 11.38 11.95 28.56
N ALA A 191 11.35 12.28 27.28
CA ALA A 191 11.67 13.61 26.79
C ALA A 191 10.58 14.09 25.84
N THR A 192 10.07 15.29 26.10
CA THR A 192 9.02 15.93 25.30
C THR A 192 9.64 17.10 24.52
N MET A 193 9.45 17.11 23.20
CA MET A 193 9.79 18.21 22.31
C MET A 193 8.51 18.67 21.61
N LYS A 194 8.29 19.97 21.48
CA LYS A 194 7.23 20.52 20.63
C LYS A 194 7.80 20.84 19.26
N ILE A 195 7.17 20.34 18.20
CA ILE A 195 7.51 20.69 16.82
C ILE A 195 6.35 21.50 16.26
N ALA A 196 6.57 22.77 15.94
CA ALA A 196 5.64 23.55 15.14
C ALA A 196 5.84 23.18 13.65
N LYS A 197 4.75 22.95 12.91
CA LYS A 197 4.82 22.76 11.45
C LYS A 197 4.86 24.14 10.79
N GLU A 198 5.75 24.34 9.81
CA GLU A 198 5.71 25.52 8.95
C GLU A 198 4.38 25.57 8.18
N GLU A 199 3.78 26.76 8.17
CA GLU A 199 2.46 27.09 7.65
C GLU A 199 2.29 26.66 6.18
N GLU A 200 1.40 25.70 5.91
CA GLU A 200 0.79 25.59 4.58
C GLU A 200 -0.62 24.97 4.54
N ASP A 201 -1.22 24.60 5.68
CA ASP A 201 -2.63 24.20 5.72
C ASP A 201 -3.31 24.74 7.00
N GLU A 202 -4.51 25.30 6.84
CA GLU A 202 -5.36 25.95 7.84
C GLU A 202 -5.85 25.01 8.98
N ASP A 203 -4.94 24.39 9.73
CA ASP A 203 -5.29 23.64 10.95
C ASP A 203 -4.40 24.09 12.12
N PRO A 204 -4.98 24.51 13.26
CA PRO A 204 -4.24 25.17 14.34
C PRO A 204 -3.25 24.20 15.00
N GLU A 205 -1.97 24.61 15.03
CA GLU A 205 -0.88 24.11 15.87
C GLU A 205 -0.98 22.63 16.28
N MET A 206 -0.57 21.71 15.39
CA MET A 206 -0.31 20.33 15.81
C MET A 206 0.94 20.29 16.70
N GLU A 207 0.74 20.35 18.02
CA GLU A 207 1.80 20.05 18.98
C GLU A 207 2.11 18.55 18.95
N MET A 208 3.20 18.15 18.27
CA MET A 208 3.69 16.78 18.34
C MET A 208 4.43 16.57 19.66
N GLU A 209 3.90 15.71 20.54
CA GLU A 209 4.60 15.22 21.73
C GLU A 209 5.26 13.87 21.41
N ILE A 210 6.59 13.83 21.44
CA ILE A 210 7.36 12.58 21.39
C ILE A 210 7.57 12.12 22.83
N ARG A 211 7.39 10.83 23.11
CA ARG A 211 7.75 10.20 24.39
C ARG A 211 8.57 8.96 24.12
N VAL A 212 9.70 8.83 24.82
CA VAL A 212 10.50 7.61 24.84
C VAL A 212 10.12 6.86 26.11
N ASN A 213 9.50 5.68 25.97
CA ASN A 213 9.14 4.83 27.10
C ASN A 213 10.00 3.55 27.04
N VAL A 214 10.79 3.30 28.08
CA VAL A 214 11.56 2.06 28.21
C VAL A 214 10.68 1.01 28.88
N LEU A 215 10.10 0.11 28.07
CA LEU A 215 9.41 -1.06 28.60
C LEU A 215 10.47 -2.08 29.03
N GLN A 216 10.57 -2.38 30.32
CA GLN A 216 11.32 -3.56 30.77
C GLN A 216 10.71 -4.80 30.10
N VAL A 217 11.45 -5.42 29.20
CA VAL A 217 11.08 -6.71 28.65
C VAL A 217 11.38 -7.74 29.74
N ASP A 218 10.33 -8.31 30.34
CA ASP A 218 10.49 -9.48 31.20
C ASP A 218 11.23 -10.57 30.42
N GLU A 219 12.44 -10.91 30.84
CA GLU A 219 13.28 -11.96 30.21
C GLU A 219 12.61 -13.35 30.21
N LYS A 220 11.47 -13.48 30.91
CA LYS A 220 10.66 -14.70 30.99
C LYS A 220 9.56 -14.79 29.94
N ALA A 221 9.36 -13.80 29.08
CA ALA A 221 8.37 -13.90 28.02
C ALA A 221 8.82 -14.96 26.98
N PRO A 222 7.93 -15.88 26.56
CA PRO A 222 8.30 -16.90 25.58
C PRO A 222 8.73 -16.20 24.29
N LYS A 223 9.92 -16.59 23.78
CA LYS A 223 10.38 -16.18 22.46
C LYS A 223 9.37 -16.68 21.44
N TYR A 224 8.56 -15.77 20.89
CA TYR A 224 7.72 -16.09 19.76
C TYR A 224 8.62 -16.28 18.53
N CYS A 225 8.73 -17.53 18.07
CA CYS A 225 9.26 -17.89 16.76
C CYS A 225 8.21 -17.63 15.68
#